data_AF-A0A7K2XS65-F1
#
_entry.id   AF-A0A7K2XS65-F1
#
_cell.length_a   1.000
_cell.length_b   1.000
_cell.length_c   1.000
_cell.angle_alpha   90.00
_cell.angle_beta   90.00
_cell.angle_gamma   90.00
#
_symmetry.space_group_name_H-M   'P 1'
#
loop_
_entity.id
_entity.type
_entity.pdbx_description
1 polymer ?
#
loop_
_entity_poly.entity_id
_entity_poly.type
_entity_poly.pdbx_seq_one_letter_code
_entity_poly.pdbx_strand_id
1 'polypeptide(L)'
;MAGLAGLTVVVVVLPGLVVERDLGGARISAAERLGAVNNVRTTLVQAVGGAVVLFGAYATWRQLRVNQEGLNATREGHLTDRFSRAVDQLGSEKTDVRIGGLYALWRIADHSAHDREAVISIKAAFLRTHLPWPPQGQGQDFPAAEASINSVPPLETRAPDAQVALTGLGVLCRERRPDWLNVSYTDLRRADCDGLWLHHINFDGACLEAASIYQVNLTKASLIAANMRHVELGTSILHQSRCIDADLRGARMVRADLREADFSGADLREANLRKARGHGTTFTGADLRLADLRGTDLTGADLTRAKLEGALASDVTVWPAGFDAQAAGVVMVDDPGAEPSILLQAAALARNVPPLQSA
;
A
#
# COMPACT_ATOMS: atom_id res chain seq x y z
N MET A 1 -11.07 44.34 -45.24
CA MET A 1 -10.68 45.13 -46.42
C MET A 1 -9.24 44.88 -46.89
N ALA A 2 -8.24 44.81 -46.01
CA ALA A 2 -6.84 44.61 -46.42
C ALA A 2 -6.52 43.25 -47.10
N GLY A 3 -7.12 42.14 -46.63
CA GLY A 3 -6.85 40.81 -47.20
C GLY A 3 -7.34 40.61 -48.64
N LEU A 4 -8.47 41.22 -49.01
CA LEU A 4 -9.02 41.14 -50.37
C LEU A 4 -8.17 41.93 -51.38
N ALA A 5 -7.66 43.09 -50.96
CA ALA A 5 -6.76 43.91 -51.78
C ALA A 5 -5.43 43.19 -52.04
N GLY A 6 -4.85 42.54 -51.02
CA GLY A 6 -3.62 41.76 -51.17
C GLY A 6 -3.78 40.56 -52.12
N LEU A 7 -4.88 39.83 -52.01
CA LEU A 7 -5.17 38.69 -52.91
C LEU A 7 -5.33 39.12 -54.37
N THR A 8 -5.96 40.28 -54.57
CA THR A 8 -6.14 40.88 -55.91
C THR A 8 -4.80 41.22 -56.54
N VAL A 9 -3.86 41.80 -55.79
CA VAL A 9 -2.50 42.08 -56.30
C VAL A 9 -1.76 40.80 -56.66
N VAL A 10 -1.83 39.76 -55.82
CA VAL A 10 -1.15 38.46 -56.04
C VAL A 10 -1.71 37.71 -57.26
N VAL A 11 -3.01 37.74 -57.50
CA VAL A 11 -3.65 36.95 -58.57
C VAL A 11 -3.76 37.72 -59.88
N VAL A 12 -3.91 39.05 -59.83
CA VAL A 12 -4.17 39.87 -61.03
C VAL A 12 -2.92 40.57 -61.54
N VAL A 13 -2.12 41.18 -60.66
CA VAL A 13 -1.01 42.08 -61.04
C VAL A 13 0.33 41.34 -61.11
N LEU A 14 0.65 40.54 -60.09
CA LEU A 14 1.92 39.82 -59.95
C LEU A 14 2.25 38.86 -61.12
N PRO A 15 1.31 38.08 -61.67
CA PRO A 15 1.61 37.16 -62.77
C PRO A 15 2.13 37.88 -64.02
N GLY A 16 1.61 39.08 -64.31
CA GLY A 16 2.07 39.90 -65.42
C GLY A 16 3.50 40.40 -65.23
N LEU A 17 3.83 40.86 -64.01
CA LEU A 17 5.16 41.36 -63.66
C LEU A 17 6.24 40.26 -63.66
N VAL A 18 5.92 39.06 -63.18
CA VAL A 18 6.85 37.91 -63.19
C VAL A 18 7.17 37.51 -64.63
N VAL A 19 6.13 37.38 -65.46
CA VAL A 19 6.30 37.02 -66.88
C VAL A 19 7.07 38.11 -67.65
N GLU A 20 6.85 39.39 -67.37
CA GLU A 20 7.62 40.49 -67.95
C GLU A 20 9.10 40.48 -67.56
N ARG A 21 9.39 40.14 -66.29
CA ARG A 21 10.76 40.04 -65.77
C ARG A 21 11.51 38.86 -66.37
N ASP A 22 10.88 37.69 -66.48
CA ASP A 22 11.53 36.45 -66.94
C ASP A 22 11.69 36.40 -68.47
N LEU A 23 10.83 37.09 -69.22
CA LEU A 23 10.84 37.08 -70.69
C LEU A 23 11.47 38.34 -71.31
N GLY A 24 12.11 39.19 -70.49
CA GLY A 24 12.62 40.53 -70.81
C GLY A 24 13.58 40.62 -72.00
N GLY A 25 13.05 40.48 -73.22
CA GLY A 25 13.77 40.58 -74.50
C GLY A 25 13.38 39.54 -75.57
N ALA A 26 12.62 38.50 -75.23
CA ALA A 26 12.21 37.48 -76.21
C ALA A 26 10.99 37.94 -77.04
N ARG A 27 11.00 37.74 -78.37
CA ARG A 27 9.84 37.99 -79.25
C ARG A 27 8.91 36.78 -79.23
N ILE A 28 7.87 36.85 -78.42
CA ILE A 28 6.90 35.76 -78.20
C ILE A 28 5.53 36.25 -78.67
N SER A 29 4.67 35.35 -79.18
CA SER A 29 3.34 35.75 -79.64
C SER A 29 2.43 36.17 -78.48
N ALA A 30 1.43 37.01 -78.76
CA ALA A 30 0.48 37.49 -77.74
C ALA A 30 -0.28 36.33 -77.06
N ALA A 31 -0.56 35.25 -77.80
CA ALA A 31 -1.22 34.06 -77.29
C ALA A 31 -0.34 33.27 -76.30
N GLU A 32 0.94 33.10 -76.60
CA GLU A 32 1.90 32.42 -75.71
C GLU A 32 2.15 33.22 -74.43
N ARG A 33 2.20 34.55 -74.52
CA ARG A 33 2.32 35.43 -73.34
C ARG A 33 1.10 35.33 -72.43
N LEU A 34 -0.11 35.33 -72.98
CA LEU A 34 -1.35 35.13 -72.23
C LEU A 34 -1.38 33.75 -71.54
N GLY A 35 -0.93 32.70 -72.23
CA GLY A 35 -0.77 31.36 -71.66
C GLY A 35 0.19 31.33 -70.48
N ALA A 36 1.36 31.96 -70.60
CA ALA A 36 2.35 32.05 -69.53
C ALA A 36 1.82 32.79 -68.29
N VAL A 37 1.15 33.94 -68.47
CA VAL A 37 0.52 34.70 -67.38
C VAL A 37 -0.55 33.86 -66.67
N ASN A 38 -1.37 33.12 -67.42
CA ASN A 38 -2.41 32.27 -66.84
C ASN A 38 -1.84 31.07 -66.08
N ASN A 39 -0.73 30.49 -66.55
CA ASN A 39 -0.01 29.43 -65.83
C ASN A 39 0.56 29.94 -64.50
N VAL A 40 1.26 31.09 -64.53
CA VAL A 40 1.80 31.72 -63.30
C VAL A 40 0.66 32.07 -62.33
N ARG A 41 -0.46 32.59 -62.83
CA ARG A 41 -1.66 32.84 -62.01
C ARG A 41 -2.19 31.56 -61.37
N THR A 42 -2.29 30.48 -62.12
CA THR A 42 -2.79 29.19 -61.62
C THR A 42 -1.87 28.63 -60.53
N THR A 43 -0.55 28.69 -60.73
CA THR A 43 0.44 28.29 -59.72
C THR A 43 0.37 29.15 -58.47
N LEU A 44 0.20 30.47 -58.60
CA LEU A 44 0.04 31.37 -57.45
C LEU A 44 -1.25 31.09 -56.69
N VAL A 45 -2.36 30.84 -57.38
CA VAL A 45 -3.63 30.45 -56.75
C VAL A 45 -3.49 29.11 -56.00
N GLN A 46 -2.83 28.12 -56.61
CA GLN A 46 -2.56 26.83 -55.94
C GLN A 46 -1.63 26.99 -54.75
N ALA A 47 -0.59 27.82 -54.84
CA ALA A 47 0.32 28.11 -53.74
C ALA A 47 -0.40 28.80 -52.57
N VAL A 48 -1.26 29.78 -52.85
CA VAL A 48 -2.10 30.44 -51.85
C VAL A 48 -3.09 29.44 -51.24
N GLY A 49 -3.75 28.62 -52.05
CA GLY A 49 -4.64 27.56 -51.57
C GLY A 49 -3.92 26.55 -50.67
N GLY A 50 -2.74 26.10 -51.07
CA GLY A 50 -1.89 25.21 -50.27
C GLY A 50 -1.45 25.86 -48.95
N ALA A 51 -1.07 27.14 -48.96
CA ALA A 51 -0.70 27.88 -47.76
C ALA A 51 -1.89 28.02 -46.79
N VAL A 52 -3.10 28.24 -47.29
CA VAL A 52 -4.33 28.29 -46.47
C VAL A 52 -4.61 26.93 -45.83
N VAL A 53 -4.45 25.83 -46.57
CA VAL A 53 -4.62 24.46 -46.04
C VAL A 53 -3.58 24.17 -44.95
N LEU A 54 -2.30 24.49 -45.19
CA LEU A 54 -1.23 24.30 -44.21
C LEU A 54 -1.44 25.15 -42.95
N PHE A 55 -1.87 26.41 -43.10
CA PHE A 55 -2.20 27.26 -41.97
C PHE A 55 -3.41 26.72 -41.20
N GLY A 56 -4.45 26.25 -41.90
CA GLY A 56 -5.60 25.58 -41.29
C GLY A 56 -5.17 24.35 -40.47
N ALA A 57 -4.35 23.47 -41.06
CA ALA A 57 -3.80 22.30 -40.37
C ALA A 57 -2.96 22.68 -39.15
N TYR A 58 -2.11 23.70 -39.26
CA TYR A 58 -1.31 24.22 -38.14
C TYR A 58 -2.19 24.82 -37.03
N ALA A 59 -3.20 25.62 -37.40
CA ALA A 59 -4.14 26.21 -36.45
C ALA A 59 -4.94 25.12 -35.73
N THR A 60 -5.42 24.09 -36.44
CA THR A 60 -6.10 22.94 -35.86
C THR A 60 -5.16 22.15 -34.95
N TRP A 61 -3.92 21.88 -35.36
CA TRP A 61 -2.93 21.21 -34.52
C TRP A 61 -2.63 22.00 -33.23
N ARG A 62 -2.44 23.32 -33.36
CA ARG A 62 -2.23 24.21 -32.21
C ARG A 62 -3.44 24.23 -31.28
N GLN A 63 -4.66 24.30 -31.82
CA GLN A 63 -5.90 24.27 -31.05
C GLN A 63 -6.05 22.95 -30.29
N LEU A 64 -5.76 21.82 -30.95
CA LEU A 64 -5.79 20.50 -30.31
C LEU A 64 -4.78 20.41 -29.16
N ARG A 65 -3.57 20.92 -29.35
CA ARG A 65 -2.54 20.96 -28.31
C ARG A 65 -2.96 21.78 -27.10
N VAL A 66 -3.47 23.00 -27.32
CA VAL A 66 -3.95 23.88 -26.23
C VAL A 66 -5.15 23.26 -25.51
N ASN A 67 -6.08 22.65 -26.24
CA ASN A 67 -7.22 21.95 -25.64
C ASN A 67 -6.78 20.76 -24.79
N GLN A 68 -5.78 19.98 -25.24
CA GLN A 68 -5.22 18.87 -24.44
C GLN A 68 -4.53 19.37 -23.16
N GLU A 69 -3.72 20.43 -23.26
CA GLU A 69 -3.07 21.06 -22.11
C GLU A 69 -4.10 21.62 -21.10
N GLY A 70 -5.19 22.25 -21.60
CA GLY A 70 -6.28 22.75 -20.76
C GLY A 70 -7.10 21.65 -20.08
N LEU A 71 -7.34 20.52 -20.74
CA LEU A 71 -8.02 19.36 -20.15
C LEU A 71 -7.18 18.73 -19.03
N ASN A 72 -5.87 18.62 -19.21
CA ASN A 72 -4.98 18.11 -18.17
C ASN A 72 -4.97 19.02 -16.95
N ALA A 73 -4.84 20.34 -17.14
CA ALA A 73 -4.89 21.30 -16.04
C ALA A 73 -6.25 21.28 -15.28
N THR A 74 -7.36 21.13 -16.01
CA THR A 74 -8.70 21.00 -15.40
C THR A 74 -8.84 19.72 -14.60
N ARG A 75 -8.32 18.59 -15.13
CA ARG A 75 -8.33 17.30 -14.46
C ARG A 75 -7.50 17.33 -13.17
N GLU A 76 -6.31 17.91 -13.22
CA GLU A 76 -5.45 18.11 -12.05
C GLU A 76 -6.12 19.01 -11.00
N GLY A 77 -6.75 20.11 -11.42
CA GLY A 77 -7.50 20.99 -10.51
C GLY A 77 -8.65 20.27 -9.78
N HIS A 78 -9.41 19.42 -10.48
CA HIS A 78 -10.47 18.62 -9.85
C HIS A 78 -9.94 17.51 -8.93
N LEU A 79 -8.76 16.94 -9.21
CA LEU A 79 -8.11 15.97 -8.33
C LEU A 79 -7.65 16.63 -7.03
N THR A 80 -6.95 17.76 -7.13
CA THR A 80 -6.51 18.54 -5.96
C THR A 80 -7.68 18.96 -5.08
N ASP A 81 -8.78 19.44 -5.67
CA ASP A 81 -9.99 19.81 -4.91
C ASP A 81 -10.62 18.60 -4.18
N ARG A 82 -10.70 17.44 -4.84
CA ARG A 82 -11.22 16.21 -4.19
C ARG A 82 -10.29 15.72 -3.09
N PHE A 83 -8.98 15.82 -3.31
CA PHE A 83 -7.97 15.44 -2.32
C PHE A 83 -8.05 16.33 -1.08
N SER A 84 -8.05 17.66 -1.25
CA SER A 84 -8.19 18.61 -0.16
C SER A 84 -9.48 18.39 0.63
N ARG A 85 -10.62 18.23 -0.06
CA ARG A 85 -11.90 17.94 0.61
C ARG A 85 -11.86 16.62 1.39
N ALA A 86 -11.21 15.59 0.88
CA ALA A 86 -11.10 14.32 1.58
C ALA A 86 -10.21 14.42 2.82
N VAL A 87 -9.12 15.21 2.75
CA VAL A 87 -8.26 15.50 3.91
C VAL A 87 -8.99 16.35 4.95
N ASP A 88 -9.73 17.38 4.54
CA ASP A 88 -10.54 18.21 5.45
C ASP A 88 -11.57 17.36 6.21
N GLN A 89 -12.18 16.37 5.55
CA GLN A 89 -13.11 15.44 6.17
C GLN A 89 -12.48 14.59 7.29
N LEU A 90 -11.17 14.31 7.23
CA LEU A 90 -10.47 13.58 8.29
C LEU A 90 -10.42 14.37 9.61
N GLY A 91 -10.46 15.70 9.56
CA GLY A 91 -10.50 16.56 10.74
C GLY A 91 -11.89 16.71 11.37
N SER A 92 -12.91 16.00 10.86
CA SER A 92 -14.27 16.12 11.39
C SER A 92 -14.43 15.40 12.73
N GLU A 93 -15.18 16.00 13.66
CA GLU A 93 -15.63 15.33 14.90
C GLU A 93 -16.56 14.14 14.62
N LYS A 94 -17.22 14.12 13.46
CA LYS A 94 -18.16 13.06 13.08
C LYS A 94 -17.43 11.89 12.42
N THR A 95 -17.49 10.73 13.06
CA THR A 95 -16.88 9.48 12.57
C THR A 95 -17.34 9.12 11.15
N ASP A 96 -18.63 9.27 10.82
CA ASP A 96 -19.15 9.00 9.47
C ASP A 96 -18.52 9.89 8.39
N VAL A 97 -18.21 11.15 8.73
CA VAL A 97 -17.56 12.09 7.82
C VAL A 97 -16.10 11.69 7.62
N ARG A 98 -15.39 11.29 8.69
CA ARG A 98 -14.01 10.79 8.59
C ARG A 98 -13.92 9.52 7.74
N ILE A 99 -14.85 8.58 7.91
CA ILE A 99 -14.96 7.38 7.06
C ILE A 99 -15.17 7.77 5.60
N GLY A 100 -16.07 8.73 5.32
CA GLY A 100 -16.26 9.28 3.98
C GLY A 100 -14.98 9.83 3.36
N GLY A 101 -14.20 10.59 4.14
CA GLY A 101 -12.89 11.12 3.73
C GLY A 101 -11.87 10.02 3.45
N LEU A 102 -11.76 9.02 4.33
CA LEU A 102 -10.86 7.87 4.16
C LEU A 102 -11.19 7.04 2.92
N TYR A 103 -12.47 6.91 2.57
CA TYR A 103 -12.93 6.23 1.37
C TYR A 103 -12.67 7.07 0.11
N ALA A 104 -12.89 8.40 0.18
CA ALA A 104 -12.55 9.30 -0.92
C ALA A 104 -11.05 9.29 -1.24
N LEU A 105 -10.18 9.30 -0.22
CA LEU A 105 -8.74 9.14 -0.40
C LEU A 105 -8.37 7.79 -1.02
N TRP A 106 -9.01 6.70 -0.59
CA TRP A 106 -8.80 5.38 -1.19
C TRP A 106 -9.15 5.38 -2.69
N ARG A 107 -10.29 5.96 -3.07
CA ARG A 107 -10.68 6.10 -4.48
C ARG A 107 -9.69 6.92 -5.29
N ILE A 108 -9.10 7.96 -4.71
CA ILE A 108 -8.06 8.76 -5.39
C ILE A 108 -6.82 7.90 -5.62
N ALA A 109 -6.34 7.17 -4.61
CA ALA A 109 -5.18 6.29 -4.70
C ALA A 109 -5.36 5.12 -5.69
N ASP A 110 -6.59 4.64 -5.87
CA ASP A 110 -6.94 3.60 -6.84
C ASP A 110 -6.75 4.08 -8.28
N HIS A 111 -7.10 5.34 -8.58
CA HIS A 111 -7.06 5.91 -9.94
C HIS A 111 -5.75 6.68 -10.24
N SER A 112 -4.90 6.90 -9.24
CA SER A 112 -3.67 7.69 -9.36
C SER A 112 -2.52 7.05 -8.59
N ALA A 113 -1.58 6.44 -9.33
CA ALA A 113 -0.34 5.91 -8.77
C ALA A 113 0.52 7.02 -8.14
N HIS A 114 0.42 8.25 -8.63
CA HIS A 114 1.13 9.40 -8.10
C HIS A 114 0.64 9.77 -6.69
N ASP A 115 -0.69 9.83 -6.50
CA ASP A 115 -1.29 10.25 -5.22
C ASP A 115 -1.36 9.11 -4.20
N ARG A 116 -1.17 7.86 -4.64
CA ARG A 116 -1.23 6.68 -3.80
C ARG A 116 -0.27 6.73 -2.61
N GLU A 117 0.99 7.13 -2.81
CA GLU A 117 1.97 7.23 -1.72
C GLU A 117 1.58 8.32 -0.71
N ALA A 118 1.00 9.43 -1.17
CA ALA A 118 0.49 10.48 -0.30
C ALA A 118 -0.68 9.97 0.54
N VAL A 119 -1.63 9.24 -0.07
CA VAL A 119 -2.76 8.63 0.63
C VAL A 119 -2.32 7.60 1.66
N ILE A 120 -1.35 6.73 1.32
CA ILE A 120 -0.76 5.76 2.25
C ILE A 120 -0.14 6.49 3.45
N SER A 121 0.62 7.55 3.19
CA SER A 121 1.27 8.36 4.23
C SER A 121 0.24 9.06 5.13
N ILE A 122 -0.83 9.61 4.55
CA ILE A 122 -1.94 10.23 5.29
C ILE A 122 -2.66 9.20 6.17
N LYS A 123 -2.97 8.00 5.65
CA LYS A 123 -3.60 6.93 6.44
C LYS A 123 -2.71 6.46 7.59
N ALA A 124 -1.41 6.32 7.37
CA ALA A 124 -0.47 5.98 8.43
C ALA A 124 -0.35 7.10 9.49
N ALA A 125 -0.34 8.37 9.07
CA ALA A 125 -0.40 9.50 9.99
C ALA A 125 -1.72 9.52 10.78
N PHE A 126 -2.84 9.26 10.12
CA PHE A 126 -4.16 9.15 10.75
C PHE A 126 -4.15 8.09 11.86
N LEU A 127 -3.63 6.89 11.59
CA LEU A 127 -3.50 5.83 12.62
C LEU A 127 -2.65 6.30 13.82
N ARG A 128 -1.49 6.91 13.57
CA ARG A 128 -0.61 7.41 14.65
C ARG A 128 -1.25 8.52 15.48
N THR A 129 -2.06 9.37 14.87
CA THR A 129 -2.71 10.50 15.56
C THR A 129 -3.96 10.06 16.31
N HIS A 130 -4.76 9.14 15.75
CA HIS A 130 -6.04 8.73 16.33
C HIS A 130 -5.94 7.51 17.26
N LEU A 131 -4.82 6.77 17.23
CA LEU A 131 -4.59 5.60 18.08
C LEU A 131 -3.21 5.68 18.76
N PRO A 132 -2.88 6.72 19.54
CA PRO A 132 -1.58 6.78 20.20
C PRO A 132 -1.40 5.61 21.21
N TRP A 133 -0.20 5.04 21.25
CA TRP A 133 0.19 4.07 22.28
C TRP A 133 1.43 4.56 23.08
N PRO A 134 1.38 4.57 24.42
CA PRO A 134 0.19 4.31 25.26
C PRO A 134 -0.93 5.34 25.03
N PRO A 135 -2.21 4.98 25.27
CA PRO A 135 -3.33 5.89 25.08
C PRO A 135 -3.15 7.17 25.91
N GLN A 136 -3.21 8.33 25.26
CA GLN A 136 -3.05 9.63 25.91
C GLN A 136 -4.44 10.24 26.16
N GLY A 137 -4.80 10.48 27.43
CA GLY A 137 -6.03 11.18 27.82
C GLY A 137 -6.89 10.44 28.85
N GLN A 138 -7.41 11.17 29.84
CA GLN A 138 -8.31 10.66 30.89
C GLN A 138 -9.80 10.69 30.48
N GLY A 139 -10.12 10.29 29.24
CA GLY A 139 -11.49 10.26 28.72
C GLY A 139 -12.13 8.87 28.80
N GLN A 140 -13.46 8.80 28.95
CA GLN A 140 -14.24 7.54 28.97
C GLN A 140 -14.18 6.74 27.66
N ASP A 141 -13.71 7.34 26.57
CA ASP A 141 -13.85 6.78 25.21
C ASP A 141 -12.69 5.84 24.80
N PHE A 142 -11.52 5.92 25.46
CA PHE A 142 -10.36 5.09 25.12
C PHE A 142 -9.98 4.14 26.27
N PRO A 143 -9.82 2.83 26.00
CA PRO A 143 -9.40 1.89 27.03
C PRO A 143 -7.98 2.22 27.53
N ALA A 144 -7.77 2.26 28.84
CA ALA A 144 -6.46 2.47 29.44
C ALA A 144 -5.42 1.43 28.97
N ALA A 145 -4.12 1.74 29.08
CA ALA A 145 -3.05 0.83 28.67
C ALA A 145 -3.08 -0.49 29.47
N GLU A 146 -3.49 -0.42 30.73
CA GLU A 146 -3.56 -1.51 31.69
C GLU A 146 -4.91 -2.25 31.65
N ALA A 147 -5.85 -1.78 30.82
CA ALA A 147 -7.17 -2.40 30.69
C ALA A 147 -7.02 -3.87 30.28
N SER A 148 -7.76 -4.76 30.94
CA SER A 148 -7.81 -6.17 30.54
C SER A 148 -8.28 -6.25 29.10
N ILE A 149 -7.61 -7.04 28.26
CA ILE A 149 -7.97 -7.19 26.85
C ILE A 149 -9.45 -7.57 26.62
N ASN A 150 -10.06 -8.30 27.56
CA ASN A 150 -11.47 -8.67 27.53
C ASN A 150 -12.43 -7.45 27.64
N SER A 151 -11.95 -6.35 28.23
CA SER A 151 -12.70 -5.10 28.40
C SER A 151 -12.51 -4.12 27.24
N VAL A 152 -11.47 -4.32 26.41
CA VAL A 152 -11.22 -3.51 25.21
C VAL A 152 -12.18 -3.98 24.12
N PRO A 153 -13.07 -3.14 23.55
CA PRO A 153 -13.89 -3.54 22.40
C PRO A 153 -13.01 -3.76 21.15
N PRO A 154 -13.47 -4.56 20.17
CA PRO A 154 -12.83 -4.64 18.86
C PRO A 154 -12.57 -3.26 18.24
N LEU A 155 -11.50 -3.12 17.45
CA LEU A 155 -11.12 -1.83 16.87
C LEU A 155 -12.23 -1.25 15.99
N GLU A 156 -12.89 -2.10 15.21
CA GLU A 156 -14.06 -1.75 14.38
C GLU A 156 -15.23 -1.19 15.17
N THR A 157 -15.31 -1.47 16.48
CA THR A 157 -16.37 -0.96 17.36
C THR A 157 -15.95 0.35 18.03
N ARG A 158 -14.74 0.41 18.59
CA ARG A 158 -14.27 1.59 19.35
C ARG A 158 -13.73 2.72 18.47
N ALA A 159 -13.21 2.41 17.29
CA ALA A 159 -12.63 3.35 16.35
C ALA A 159 -12.82 2.84 14.89
N PRO A 160 -14.07 2.80 14.38
CA PRO A 160 -14.39 2.25 13.06
C PRO A 160 -13.67 2.98 11.92
N ASP A 161 -13.46 4.28 12.05
CA ASP A 161 -12.66 5.09 11.12
C ASP A 161 -11.20 4.66 11.09
N ALA A 162 -10.59 4.37 12.25
CA ALA A 162 -9.23 3.85 12.31
C ALA A 162 -9.13 2.43 11.73
N GLN A 163 -10.14 1.57 11.96
CA GLN A 163 -10.21 0.26 11.29
C GLN A 163 -10.32 0.42 9.76
N VAL A 164 -11.12 1.36 9.25
CA VAL A 164 -11.22 1.68 7.82
C VAL A 164 -9.88 2.20 7.27
N ALA A 165 -9.17 3.03 8.04
CA ALA A 165 -7.85 3.52 7.67
C ALA A 165 -6.85 2.37 7.55
N LEU A 166 -6.81 1.46 8.53
CA LEU A 166 -5.94 0.27 8.55
C LEU A 166 -6.24 -0.70 7.40
N THR A 167 -7.52 -1.02 7.18
CA THR A 167 -7.96 -1.89 6.09
C THR A 167 -7.56 -1.31 4.74
N GLY A 168 -7.85 -0.02 4.52
CA GLY A 168 -7.47 0.68 3.29
C GLY A 168 -5.96 0.77 3.10
N LEU A 169 -5.19 0.92 4.18
CA LEU A 169 -3.73 0.90 4.16
C LEU A 169 -3.22 -0.46 3.66
N GLY A 170 -3.70 -1.56 4.26
CA GLY A 170 -3.31 -2.92 3.89
C GLY A 170 -3.62 -3.26 2.44
N VAL A 171 -4.77 -2.81 1.93
CA VAL A 171 -5.13 -3.01 0.50
C VAL A 171 -4.20 -2.21 -0.43
N LEU A 172 -3.93 -0.94 -0.11
CA LEU A 172 -3.05 -0.08 -0.93
C LEU A 172 -1.60 -0.55 -0.93
N CYS A 173 -1.13 -1.13 0.17
CA CYS A 173 0.21 -1.67 0.29
C CYS A 173 0.48 -2.85 -0.66
N ARG A 174 -0.54 -3.60 -1.10
CA ARG A 174 -0.38 -4.76 -2.00
C ARG A 174 0.41 -4.45 -3.28
N GLU A 175 0.26 -3.25 -3.82
CA GLU A 175 0.85 -2.82 -5.10
C GLU A 175 1.99 -1.82 -4.89
N ARG A 176 2.41 -1.61 -3.63
CA ARG A 176 3.38 -0.59 -3.24
C ARG A 176 4.80 -1.10 -3.46
N ARG A 177 5.69 -0.22 -3.90
CA ARG A 177 7.13 -0.50 -3.80
C ARG A 177 7.56 -0.48 -2.33
N PRO A 178 8.51 -1.32 -1.92
CA PRO A 178 8.93 -1.40 -0.53
C PRO A 178 9.66 -0.12 -0.12
N ASP A 179 8.93 0.78 0.54
CA ASP A 179 9.43 1.99 1.19
C ASP A 179 9.04 1.97 2.67
N TRP A 180 9.82 2.61 3.53
CA TRP A 180 9.57 2.60 4.97
C TRP A 180 8.28 3.36 5.30
N LEU A 181 7.25 2.66 5.83
CA LEU A 181 6.01 3.27 6.32
C LEU A 181 5.94 3.14 7.84
N ASN A 182 5.66 4.23 8.54
CA ASN A 182 5.66 4.23 10.00
C ASN A 182 4.25 4.32 10.62
N VAL A 183 3.89 3.30 11.40
CA VAL A 183 2.72 3.19 12.29
C VAL A 183 3.13 2.70 13.70
N SER A 184 4.39 2.93 14.08
CA SER A 184 4.93 2.67 15.42
C SER A 184 4.09 3.33 16.52
N TYR A 185 4.09 2.76 17.72
CA TYR A 185 3.41 3.31 18.89
C TYR A 185 1.92 3.58 18.62
N THR A 186 1.24 2.61 18.02
CA THR A 186 -0.20 2.65 17.77
C THR A 186 -0.99 1.63 18.59
N ASP A 187 -2.19 2.00 19.04
CA ASP A 187 -3.12 1.12 19.75
C ASP A 187 -4.02 0.34 18.78
N LEU A 188 -3.49 -0.79 18.30
CA LEU A 188 -4.16 -1.75 17.42
C LEU A 188 -4.71 -2.95 18.19
N ARG A 189 -4.97 -2.81 19.50
CA ARG A 189 -5.58 -3.89 20.29
C ARG A 189 -6.90 -4.30 19.66
N ARG A 190 -7.06 -5.61 19.45
CA ARG A 190 -8.22 -6.21 18.77
C ARG A 190 -8.53 -5.60 17.40
N ALA A 191 -7.51 -5.19 16.66
CA ALA A 191 -7.66 -4.82 15.26
C ALA A 191 -7.96 -6.05 14.39
N ASP A 192 -8.79 -5.87 13.37
CA ASP A 192 -8.94 -6.84 12.30
C ASP A 192 -7.94 -6.53 11.17
N CYS A 193 -6.96 -7.41 11.00
CA CYS A 193 -5.94 -7.34 9.98
C CYS A 193 -5.97 -8.56 9.06
N ASP A 194 -7.05 -9.34 9.08
CA ASP A 194 -7.17 -10.58 8.32
C ASP A 194 -6.95 -10.32 6.81
N GLY A 195 -6.05 -11.10 6.21
CA GLY A 195 -5.71 -11.01 4.78
C GLY A 195 -5.03 -9.71 4.32
N LEU A 196 -4.66 -8.78 5.22
CA LEU A 196 -4.05 -7.51 4.82
C LEU A 196 -2.59 -7.66 4.35
N TRP A 197 -2.16 -6.80 3.41
CA TRP A 197 -0.74 -6.68 3.03
C TRP A 197 -0.07 -5.58 3.84
N LEU A 198 0.65 -5.97 4.90
CA LEU A 198 1.34 -5.08 5.85
C LEU A 198 2.87 -5.27 5.79
N HIS A 199 3.40 -5.68 4.64
CA HIS A 199 4.83 -5.88 4.40
C HIS A 199 5.60 -4.54 4.47
N HIS A 200 6.85 -4.58 4.96
CA HIS A 200 7.73 -3.39 5.10
C HIS A 200 7.20 -2.25 5.99
N ILE A 201 6.19 -2.52 6.81
CA ILE A 201 5.63 -1.51 7.72
C ILE A 201 6.34 -1.58 9.07
N ASN A 202 6.59 -0.41 9.65
CA ASN A 202 7.09 -0.26 11.01
C ASN A 202 5.94 -0.14 12.02
N PHE A 203 5.78 -1.17 12.86
CA PHE A 203 4.90 -1.30 14.01
C PHE A 203 5.68 -1.30 15.35
N ASP A 204 6.93 -0.81 15.37
CA ASP A 204 7.76 -0.81 16.58
C ASP A 204 7.01 -0.15 17.75
N GLY A 205 7.02 -0.80 18.91
CA GLY A 205 6.34 -0.34 20.13
C GLY A 205 4.81 -0.23 20.02
N ALA A 206 4.18 -0.69 18.94
CA ALA A 206 2.73 -0.73 18.83
C ALA A 206 2.12 -1.83 19.72
N CYS A 207 0.84 -1.70 20.05
CA CYS A 207 0.08 -2.68 20.80
C CYS A 207 -0.94 -3.35 19.89
N LEU A 208 -0.67 -4.59 19.49
CA LEU A 208 -1.51 -5.46 18.67
C LEU A 208 -2.12 -6.60 19.49
N GLU A 209 -2.26 -6.41 20.82
CA GLU A 209 -2.77 -7.46 21.71
C GLU A 209 -4.15 -7.94 21.24
N ALA A 210 -4.29 -9.26 21.07
CA ALA A 210 -5.47 -9.93 20.54
C ALA A 210 -5.99 -9.39 19.19
N ALA A 211 -5.12 -8.78 18.37
CA ALA A 211 -5.46 -8.49 16.98
C ALA A 211 -5.66 -9.79 16.18
N SER A 212 -6.67 -9.80 15.30
CA SER A 212 -6.83 -10.86 14.31
C SER A 212 -5.93 -10.55 13.15
N ILE A 213 -4.95 -11.41 12.91
CA ILE A 213 -3.96 -11.20 11.87
C ILE A 213 -3.80 -12.51 11.09
N TYR A 214 -4.92 -13.19 10.80
CA TYR A 214 -4.95 -14.41 10.02
C TYR A 214 -4.58 -14.08 8.55
N GLN A 215 -3.82 -14.95 7.88
CA GLN A 215 -3.42 -14.77 6.47
C GLN A 215 -2.79 -13.41 6.09
N VAL A 216 -2.29 -12.64 7.06
CA VAL A 216 -1.63 -11.36 6.77
C VAL A 216 -0.31 -11.58 6.08
N ASN A 217 0.15 -10.59 5.34
CA ASN A 217 1.53 -10.49 4.91
C ASN A 217 2.27 -9.42 5.73
N LEU A 218 3.13 -9.84 6.66
CA LEU A 218 4.06 -9.03 7.46
C LEU A 218 5.51 -9.22 6.99
N THR A 219 5.73 -9.60 5.71
CA THR A 219 7.08 -9.78 5.17
C THR A 219 7.91 -8.52 5.40
N LYS A 220 9.07 -8.65 6.03
CA LYS A 220 9.98 -7.54 6.35
C LYS A 220 9.36 -6.41 7.18
N ALA A 221 8.25 -6.66 7.88
CA ALA A 221 7.70 -5.72 8.85
C ALA A 221 8.63 -5.59 10.06
N SER A 222 8.59 -4.43 10.72
CA SER A 222 9.26 -4.20 11.99
C SER A 222 8.23 -4.19 13.10
N LEU A 223 8.42 -5.02 14.12
CA LEU A 223 7.54 -5.24 15.28
C LEU A 223 8.41 -5.23 16.56
N ILE A 224 9.47 -4.43 16.58
CA ILE A 224 10.42 -4.39 17.69
C ILE A 224 9.72 -3.85 18.93
N ALA A 225 9.86 -4.57 20.04
CA ALA A 225 9.22 -4.25 21.32
C ALA A 225 7.69 -4.05 21.22
N ALA A 226 7.04 -4.62 20.19
CA ALA A 226 5.60 -4.58 20.05
C ALA A 226 4.92 -5.52 21.06
N ASN A 227 3.79 -5.11 21.62
CA ASN A 227 2.92 -6.00 22.38
C ASN A 227 2.03 -6.75 21.39
N MET A 228 2.31 -8.03 21.16
CA MET A 228 1.56 -8.94 20.30
C MET A 228 1.00 -10.12 21.11
N ARG A 229 0.75 -9.92 22.40
CA ARG A 229 0.13 -10.94 23.25
C ARG A 229 -1.15 -11.39 22.62
N HIS A 230 -1.37 -12.70 22.61
CA HIS A 230 -2.65 -13.26 22.20
C HIS A 230 -3.04 -12.98 20.74
N VAL A 231 -2.12 -12.50 19.90
CA VAL A 231 -2.36 -12.24 18.48
C VAL A 231 -2.66 -13.54 17.72
N GLU A 232 -3.51 -13.44 16.70
CA GLU A 232 -3.92 -14.57 15.88
C GLU A 232 -3.22 -14.50 14.51
N LEU A 233 -2.08 -15.17 14.35
CA LEU A 233 -1.21 -15.16 13.17
C LEU A 233 -1.24 -16.50 12.38
N GLY A 234 -2.35 -17.23 12.48
CA GLY A 234 -2.50 -18.52 11.80
C GLY A 234 -2.33 -18.37 10.29
N THR A 235 -1.51 -19.22 9.67
CA THR A 235 -1.21 -19.22 8.22
C THR A 235 -0.63 -17.91 7.65
N SER A 236 -0.23 -16.97 8.51
CA SER A 236 0.30 -15.67 8.12
C SER A 236 1.75 -15.74 7.65
N ILE A 237 2.18 -14.73 6.90
CA ILE A 237 3.54 -14.63 6.36
C ILE A 237 4.32 -13.58 7.15
N LEU A 238 5.34 -14.02 7.89
CA LEU A 238 6.26 -13.20 8.68
C LEU A 238 7.70 -13.28 8.17
N HIS A 239 7.89 -13.70 6.92
CA HIS A 239 9.21 -13.88 6.31
C HIS A 239 10.08 -12.62 6.48
N GLN A 240 11.28 -12.78 7.05
CA GLN A 240 12.23 -11.67 7.32
C GLN A 240 11.67 -10.52 8.17
N SER A 241 10.59 -10.74 8.92
CA SER A 241 10.09 -9.75 9.87
C SER A 241 11.00 -9.63 11.10
N ARG A 242 11.01 -8.46 11.75
CA ARG A 242 11.77 -8.21 12.97
C ARG A 242 10.81 -8.13 14.16
N CYS A 243 10.77 -9.16 14.98
CA CYS A 243 10.00 -9.26 16.22
C CYS A 243 10.92 -9.22 17.45
N ILE A 244 12.01 -8.43 17.39
CA ILE A 244 13.03 -8.34 18.43
C ILE A 244 12.40 -7.75 19.70
N ASP A 245 12.64 -8.38 20.86
CA ASP A 245 12.09 -8.01 22.17
C ASP A 245 10.56 -7.87 22.19
N ALA A 246 9.85 -8.46 21.22
CA ALA A 246 8.39 -8.42 21.16
C ALA A 246 7.77 -9.35 22.21
N ASP A 247 6.60 -8.96 22.70
CA ASP A 247 5.82 -9.78 23.62
C ASP A 247 4.76 -10.56 22.83
N LEU A 248 5.00 -11.85 22.62
CA LEU A 248 4.17 -12.78 21.85
C LEU A 248 3.54 -13.85 22.74
N ARG A 249 3.35 -13.57 24.04
CA ARG A 249 2.79 -14.56 24.97
C ARG A 249 1.42 -15.05 24.52
N GLY A 250 1.29 -16.36 24.39
CA GLY A 250 0.10 -17.02 23.86
C GLY A 250 -0.22 -16.73 22.38
N ALA A 251 0.65 -16.07 21.61
CA ALA A 251 0.39 -15.84 20.19
C ALA A 251 0.10 -17.16 19.45
N ARG A 252 -0.88 -17.16 18.54
CA ARG A 252 -1.21 -18.35 17.74
C ARG A 252 -0.67 -18.19 16.33
N MET A 253 0.44 -18.86 16.05
CA MET A 253 1.18 -18.85 14.76
C MET A 253 1.10 -20.21 14.05
N VAL A 254 -0.02 -20.93 14.21
CA VAL A 254 -0.22 -22.25 13.60
C VAL A 254 -0.07 -22.16 12.09
N ARG A 255 0.84 -22.96 11.52
CA ARG A 255 1.18 -22.96 10.08
C ARG A 255 1.68 -21.61 9.53
N ALA A 256 2.12 -20.69 10.39
CA ALA A 256 2.71 -19.43 9.93
C ALA A 256 4.03 -19.67 9.18
N ASP A 257 4.35 -18.77 8.26
CA ASP A 257 5.65 -18.73 7.58
C ASP A 257 6.57 -17.75 8.30
N LEU A 258 7.49 -18.28 9.10
CA LEU A 258 8.42 -17.52 9.95
C LEU A 258 9.84 -17.51 9.37
N ARG A 259 10.02 -17.93 8.11
CA ARG A 259 11.34 -18.12 7.51
C ARG A 259 12.19 -16.86 7.61
N GLU A 260 13.40 -17.00 8.14
CA GLU A 260 14.35 -15.88 8.33
C GLU A 260 13.82 -14.71 9.17
N ALA A 261 12.74 -14.90 9.94
CA ALA A 261 12.27 -13.90 10.90
C ALA A 261 13.21 -13.81 12.11
N ASP A 262 13.26 -12.63 12.73
CA ASP A 262 14.09 -12.38 13.91
C ASP A 262 13.22 -12.19 15.16
N PHE A 263 13.23 -13.18 16.06
CA PHE A 263 12.59 -13.18 17.37
C PHE A 263 13.62 -13.04 18.51
N SER A 264 14.78 -12.44 18.25
CA SER A 264 15.81 -12.23 19.30
C SER A 264 15.22 -11.53 20.51
N GLY A 265 15.41 -12.11 21.70
CA GLY A 265 14.90 -11.57 22.97
C GLY A 265 13.37 -11.60 23.14
N ALA A 266 12.60 -12.10 22.16
CA ALA A 266 11.14 -12.12 22.23
C ALA A 266 10.61 -13.05 23.33
N ASP A 267 9.45 -12.69 23.90
CA ASP A 267 8.72 -13.51 24.85
C ASP A 267 7.61 -14.30 24.14
N LEU A 268 7.87 -15.57 23.87
CA LEU A 268 6.99 -16.50 23.17
C LEU A 268 6.38 -17.54 24.12
N ARG A 269 6.34 -17.26 25.43
CA ARG A 269 5.78 -18.21 26.39
C ARG A 269 4.35 -18.56 26.02
N GLU A 270 4.06 -19.86 26.07
CA GLU A 270 2.72 -20.40 25.78
C GLU A 270 2.23 -20.11 24.34
N ALA A 271 3.09 -19.62 23.44
CA ALA A 271 2.74 -19.41 22.05
C ALA A 271 2.54 -20.76 21.34
N ASN A 272 1.63 -20.79 20.38
CA ASN A 272 1.35 -21.96 19.56
C ASN A 272 1.96 -21.78 18.16
N LEU A 273 3.08 -22.44 17.91
CA LEU A 273 3.81 -22.43 16.63
C LEU A 273 3.64 -23.72 15.84
N ARG A 274 2.62 -24.52 16.16
CA ARG A 274 2.42 -25.83 15.52
C ARG A 274 2.45 -25.75 14.01
N LYS A 275 3.24 -26.63 13.39
CA LYS A 275 3.34 -26.74 11.93
C LYS A 275 3.83 -25.45 11.24
N ALA A 276 4.40 -24.49 11.98
CA ALA A 276 5.00 -23.30 11.41
C ALA A 276 6.29 -23.63 10.64
N ARG A 277 6.61 -22.81 9.64
CA ARG A 277 7.84 -22.89 8.86
C ARG A 277 8.86 -21.91 9.44
N GLY A 278 9.75 -22.40 10.29
CA GLY A 278 10.78 -21.62 10.99
C GLY A 278 12.19 -21.80 10.42
N HIS A 279 12.33 -22.09 9.13
CA HIS A 279 13.66 -22.26 8.52
C HIS A 279 14.47 -20.95 8.61
N GLY A 280 15.67 -21.04 9.19
CA GLY A 280 16.56 -19.89 9.34
C GLY A 280 16.07 -18.80 10.30
N THR A 281 15.05 -19.08 11.13
CA THR A 281 14.53 -18.12 12.11
C THR A 281 15.53 -17.90 13.25
N THR A 282 15.68 -16.66 13.72
CA THR A 282 16.52 -16.33 14.87
C THR A 282 15.68 -16.29 16.14
N PHE A 283 16.01 -17.10 17.14
CA PHE A 283 15.39 -17.12 18.47
C PHE A 283 16.42 -16.81 19.58
N THR A 284 17.49 -16.08 19.24
CA THR A 284 18.59 -15.82 20.16
C THR A 284 18.11 -15.13 21.44
N GLY A 285 18.26 -15.80 22.58
CA GLY A 285 17.79 -15.30 23.88
C GLY A 285 16.27 -15.24 24.06
N ALA A 286 15.48 -15.78 23.12
CA ALA A 286 14.02 -15.80 23.21
C ALA A 286 13.52 -16.73 24.32
N ASP A 287 12.33 -16.43 24.85
CA ASP A 287 11.66 -17.24 25.86
C ASP A 287 10.52 -18.06 25.24
N LEU A 288 10.76 -19.33 24.98
CA LEU A 288 9.82 -20.30 24.37
C LEU A 288 9.26 -21.28 25.42
N ARG A 289 9.36 -20.97 26.72
CA ARG A 289 8.86 -21.88 27.77
C ARG A 289 7.37 -22.14 27.59
N LEU A 290 6.98 -23.41 27.70
CA LEU A 290 5.61 -23.87 27.50
C LEU A 290 5.02 -23.59 26.10
N ALA A 291 5.85 -23.18 25.12
CA ALA A 291 5.39 -23.01 23.74
C ALA A 291 5.10 -24.36 23.08
N ASP A 292 4.19 -24.35 22.11
CA ASP A 292 3.85 -25.54 21.34
C ASP A 292 4.54 -25.52 19.97
N LEU A 293 5.59 -26.34 19.83
CA LEU A 293 6.45 -26.46 18.66
C LEU A 293 6.17 -27.76 17.87
N ARG A 294 5.04 -28.42 18.12
CA ARG A 294 4.73 -29.72 17.47
C ARG A 294 4.62 -29.55 15.95
N GLY A 295 5.46 -30.28 15.22
CA GLY A 295 5.55 -30.23 13.77
C GLY A 295 6.13 -28.94 13.19
N THR A 296 6.71 -28.06 14.01
CA THR A 296 7.44 -26.89 13.53
C THR A 296 8.73 -27.32 12.84
N ASP A 297 9.05 -26.71 11.70
CA ASP A 297 10.34 -26.90 11.02
C ASP A 297 11.30 -25.79 11.45
N LEU A 298 12.25 -26.11 12.34
CA LEU A 298 13.29 -25.20 12.83
C LEU A 298 14.64 -25.44 12.14
N THR A 299 14.66 -26.02 10.93
CA THR A 299 15.91 -26.28 10.20
C THR A 299 16.72 -25.00 10.05
N GLY A 300 17.95 -24.99 10.56
CA GLY A 300 18.85 -23.83 10.48
C GLY A 300 18.47 -22.63 11.37
N ALA A 301 17.49 -22.79 12.27
CA ALA A 301 17.17 -21.76 13.25
C ALA A 301 18.31 -21.55 14.26
N ASP A 302 18.50 -20.32 14.72
CA ASP A 302 19.44 -20.00 15.80
C ASP A 302 18.70 -20.01 17.15
N LEU A 303 18.94 -21.05 17.95
CA LEU A 303 18.36 -21.23 19.29
C LEU A 303 19.35 -20.82 20.40
N THR A 304 20.39 -20.06 20.09
CA THR A 304 21.43 -19.67 21.06
C THR A 304 20.81 -18.94 22.26
N ARG A 305 20.99 -19.50 23.46
CA ARG A 305 20.42 -18.98 24.73
C ARG A 305 18.89 -18.91 24.76
N ALA A 306 18.18 -19.58 23.85
CA ALA A 306 16.73 -19.71 23.93
C ALA A 306 16.33 -20.55 25.14
N LYS A 307 15.22 -20.19 25.79
CA LYS A 307 14.64 -20.92 26.93
C LYS A 307 13.50 -21.79 26.45
N LEU A 308 13.61 -23.10 26.58
CA LEU A 308 12.67 -24.07 25.99
C LEU A 308 12.03 -24.99 27.04
N GLU A 309 12.20 -24.68 28.34
CA GLU A 309 11.73 -25.53 29.42
C GLU A 309 10.21 -25.72 29.33
N GLY A 310 9.77 -26.97 29.24
CA GLY A 310 8.36 -27.34 29.13
C GLY A 310 7.74 -27.06 27.76
N ALA A 311 8.51 -26.61 26.75
CA ALA A 311 8.00 -26.52 25.39
C ALA A 311 7.59 -27.91 24.88
N LEU A 312 6.52 -27.98 24.09
CA LEU A 312 6.00 -29.23 23.55
C LEU A 312 6.54 -29.46 22.13
N ALA A 313 7.05 -30.65 21.86
CA ALA A 313 7.44 -31.08 20.53
C ALA A 313 6.93 -32.49 20.24
N SER A 314 6.89 -32.86 18.97
CA SER A 314 6.48 -34.19 18.53
C SER A 314 7.56 -34.81 17.65
N ASP A 315 7.41 -36.08 17.30
CA ASP A 315 8.28 -36.80 16.37
C ASP A 315 8.45 -36.11 15.01
N VAL A 316 7.45 -35.34 14.58
CA VAL A 316 7.49 -34.53 13.35
C VAL A 316 8.11 -33.13 13.50
N THR A 317 8.51 -32.71 14.71
CA THR A 317 9.22 -31.43 14.91
C THR A 317 10.66 -31.58 14.40
N VAL A 318 11.09 -30.66 13.53
CA VAL A 318 12.45 -30.67 12.96
C VAL A 318 13.30 -29.64 13.69
N TRP A 319 14.43 -30.07 14.23
CA TRP A 319 15.37 -29.23 14.99
C TRP A 319 16.57 -28.79 14.15
N PRO A 320 17.28 -27.71 14.53
CA PRO A 320 18.58 -27.39 13.95
C PRO A 320 19.58 -28.54 14.14
N ALA A 321 20.51 -28.69 13.20
CA ALA A 321 21.53 -29.73 13.27
C ALA A 321 22.35 -29.62 14.58
N GLY A 322 22.46 -30.73 15.31
CA GLY A 322 23.21 -30.80 16.56
C GLY A 322 22.49 -30.21 17.79
N PHE A 323 21.24 -29.78 17.66
CA PHE A 323 20.45 -29.30 18.79
C PHE A 323 19.85 -30.45 19.61
N ASP A 324 20.13 -30.48 20.92
CA ASP A 324 19.56 -31.45 21.86
C ASP A 324 18.32 -30.85 22.55
N ALA A 325 17.15 -31.18 22.03
CA ALA A 325 15.88 -30.70 22.55
C ALA A 325 15.58 -31.22 23.97
N GLN A 326 15.94 -32.47 24.28
CA GLN A 326 15.68 -33.04 25.60
C GLN A 326 16.54 -32.38 26.67
N ALA A 327 17.83 -32.15 26.38
CA ALA A 327 18.71 -31.39 27.28
C ALA A 327 18.25 -29.93 27.48
N ALA A 328 17.56 -29.35 26.49
CA ALA A 328 16.95 -28.03 26.59
C ALA A 328 15.62 -28.00 27.37
N GLY A 329 15.16 -29.13 27.91
CA GLY A 329 13.93 -29.23 28.72
C GLY A 329 12.64 -29.31 27.90
N VAL A 330 12.73 -29.63 26.61
CA VAL A 330 11.57 -29.86 25.74
C VAL A 330 10.89 -31.19 26.11
N VAL A 331 9.56 -31.17 26.13
CA VAL A 331 8.72 -32.34 26.41
C VAL A 331 8.20 -32.91 25.09
N MET A 332 8.53 -34.17 24.84
CA MET A 332 8.03 -34.91 23.68
C MET A 332 6.62 -35.43 23.95
N VAL A 333 5.68 -35.14 23.05
CA VAL A 333 4.28 -35.57 23.08
C VAL A 333 3.80 -35.91 21.68
N ASP A 334 2.73 -36.68 21.56
CA ASP A 334 2.13 -37.01 20.26
C ASP A 334 1.56 -35.74 19.57
N ASP A 335 1.63 -35.67 18.22
CA ASP A 335 0.93 -34.64 17.46
C ASP A 335 -0.59 -34.92 17.55
N PRO A 336 -1.42 -34.02 18.11
CA PRO A 336 -2.84 -34.25 18.23
C PRO A 336 -3.59 -34.07 16.89
N GLY A 337 -2.88 -34.05 15.76
CA GLY A 337 -3.45 -34.01 14.41
C GLY A 337 -3.71 -32.61 13.88
N ALA A 338 -4.70 -32.45 13.03
CA ALA A 338 -5.12 -31.12 12.56
C ALA A 338 -5.72 -30.33 13.73
N GLU A 339 -5.36 -29.05 13.87
CA GLU A 339 -6.16 -28.20 14.76
C GLU A 339 -7.57 -28.05 14.18
N PRO A 340 -8.62 -28.13 15.03
CA PRO A 340 -9.96 -27.78 14.60
C PRO A 340 -9.95 -26.36 14.03
N SER A 341 -10.75 -26.16 12.97
CA SER A 341 -10.77 -24.97 12.11
C SER A 341 -11.30 -23.69 12.80
N ILE A 342 -10.73 -23.32 13.96
CA ILE A 342 -11.19 -22.31 14.93
C ILE A 342 -12.11 -22.95 15.98
N LEU A 343 -11.89 -22.63 17.27
CA LEU A 343 -12.64 -23.03 18.49
C LEU A 343 -12.09 -24.16 19.38
N LEU A 344 -10.78 -24.20 19.68
CA LEU A 344 -10.39 -24.65 21.02
C LEU A 344 -9.15 -23.91 21.51
N GLN A 345 -9.32 -23.28 22.67
CA GLN A 345 -8.26 -22.69 23.48
C GLN A 345 -7.16 -23.73 23.69
N ALA A 346 -5.89 -23.32 23.60
CA ALA A 346 -4.85 -24.01 24.33
C ALA A 346 -5.26 -23.99 25.81
N ALA A 347 -5.64 -25.16 26.34
CA ALA A 347 -6.09 -25.33 27.71
C ALA A 347 -4.91 -25.10 28.66
N ALA A 348 -4.69 -23.84 29.06
CA ALA A 348 -3.92 -23.45 30.24
C ALA A 348 -4.02 -21.96 30.59
N LEU A 349 -4.46 -21.07 29.68
CA LEU A 349 -4.58 -19.63 29.99
C LEU A 349 -5.99 -19.14 29.71
N ALA A 350 -6.60 -18.55 30.73
CA ALA A 350 -7.94 -18.01 30.71
C ALA A 350 -8.15 -17.01 29.55
N ARG A 351 -8.66 -17.49 28.41
CA ARG A 351 -9.15 -16.65 27.32
C ARG A 351 -10.63 -16.89 27.05
N ASN A 352 -11.51 -16.14 27.69
CA ASN A 352 -12.91 -16.06 27.28
C ASN A 352 -13.12 -15.07 26.11
N VAL A 353 -12.19 -14.99 25.16
CA VAL A 353 -12.29 -14.08 24.00
C VAL A 353 -12.78 -14.87 22.79
N PRO A 354 -13.99 -14.59 22.26
CA PRO A 354 -14.41 -15.16 20.99
C PRO A 354 -13.55 -14.60 19.84
N PRO A 355 -13.28 -15.40 18.80
CA PRO A 355 -12.53 -14.93 17.63
C PRO A 355 -13.21 -13.69 17.02
N LEU A 356 -12.41 -12.72 16.55
CA LEU A 356 -12.91 -11.71 15.62
C LEU A 356 -13.33 -12.48 14.36
N GLN A 357 -14.63 -12.52 14.08
CA GLN A 357 -15.15 -13.13 12.87
C GLN A 357 -15.12 -12.06 11.78
N SER A 358 -14.11 -12.09 10.92
CA SER A 358 -14.27 -11.58 9.56
C SER A 358 -15.32 -12.48 8.86
N ALA A 359 -16.35 -11.87 8.26
CA ALA A 359 -17.41 -12.59 7.56
C ALA A 359 -16.94 -13.17 6.22
#